data_AF-A0A1H0MWL5-F1
#
_entry.id   AF-A0A1H0MWL5-F1
#
_cell.length_a   1.000
_cell.length_b   1.000
_cell.length_c   1.000
_cell.angle_alpha   90.00
_cell.angle_beta   90.00
_cell.angle_gamma   90.00
#
_symmetry.space_group_name_H-M   'P 1'
#
loop_
_entity.id
_entity.type
_entity.pdbx_description
1 polymer ?
#
loop_
_entity_poly.entity_id
_entity_poly.type
_entity_poly.pdbx_seq_one_letter_code
_entity_poly.pdbx_strand_id
1 'polypeptide(L)'
;MAPHREAADERVEQVRDDAAGRFRLAREFYRTPGRRGFARGELSFLRWEFERGVLSPVRGSPWWRAVNERLLRDKIEADLARGGQVSSRAVELWTDFVRGPTPVTWYRAHNASVVAGYLEHEELAHDETPLERFMINVTLVRALYAHALVAEPRLAAGRLGRAARHLGDPRYGTVGLFLSLRRVFPQHYPVVGGSLARLLAEEGSLPRLLDFGVILPRLEQLYGFAAKSLDEPRITELITDGIPSYGQAPVEPSAWTVNRPSLTMRLVRQATKPVADSR
;
A
#
# COMPACT_ATOMS: atom_id res chain seq x y z
N MET A 1 17.43 -16.87 -17.53
CA MET A 1 16.75 -15.75 -16.85
C MET A 1 16.82 -14.53 -17.76
N ALA A 2 15.86 -13.60 -17.69
CA ALA A 2 15.96 -12.35 -18.45
C ALA A 2 17.17 -11.55 -17.90
N PRO A 3 18.13 -11.11 -18.73
CA PRO A 3 19.35 -10.43 -18.26
C PRO A 3 19.06 -9.16 -17.45
N HIS A 4 17.89 -8.55 -17.66
CA HIS A 4 17.42 -7.39 -16.91
C HIS A 4 17.07 -7.68 -15.45
N ARG A 5 16.63 -8.92 -15.15
CA ARG A 5 16.32 -9.35 -13.79
C ARG A 5 17.60 -9.45 -12.96
N GLU A 6 18.63 -10.11 -13.47
CA GLU A 6 19.91 -10.28 -12.78
C GLU A 6 20.55 -8.91 -12.49
N ALA A 7 20.54 -8.00 -13.48
CA ALA A 7 21.02 -6.64 -13.28
C ALA A 7 20.17 -5.85 -12.25
N ALA A 8 18.85 -6.06 -12.21
CA ALA A 8 18.01 -5.45 -11.18
C ALA A 8 18.30 -6.01 -9.78
N ASP A 9 18.50 -7.33 -9.67
CA ASP A 9 18.89 -8.01 -8.45
C ASP A 9 20.22 -7.48 -7.91
N GLU A 10 21.24 -7.34 -8.77
CA GLU A 10 22.54 -6.77 -8.39
C GLU A 10 22.42 -5.34 -7.84
N ARG A 11 21.61 -4.48 -8.48
CA ARG A 11 21.41 -3.10 -8.02
C ARG A 11 20.68 -3.03 -6.68
N VAL A 12 19.73 -3.93 -6.43
CA VAL A 12 19.01 -3.99 -5.14
C VAL A 12 19.91 -4.56 -4.05
N GLU A 13 20.69 -5.60 -4.36
CA GLU A 13 21.65 -6.23 -3.45
C GLU A 13 22.66 -5.21 -2.89
N GLN A 14 23.18 -4.34 -3.76
CA GLN A 14 24.13 -3.28 -3.38
C GLN A 14 23.59 -2.30 -2.31
N VAL A 15 22.27 -2.19 -2.17
CA VAL A 15 21.61 -1.32 -1.19
C VAL A 15 20.78 -2.09 -0.17
N ARG A 16 20.84 -3.43 -0.15
CA ARG A 16 20.01 -4.27 0.73
C ARG A 16 20.11 -3.86 2.19
N ASP A 17 21.32 -3.57 2.67
CA ASP A 17 21.59 -3.16 4.05
C ASP A 17 21.80 -1.64 4.22
N ASP A 18 21.63 -0.85 3.15
CA ASP A 18 21.71 0.62 3.17
C ASP A 18 20.32 1.23 2.94
N ALA A 19 19.61 1.56 4.03
CA ALA A 19 18.29 2.18 3.95
C ALA A 19 18.30 3.54 3.23
N ALA A 20 19.37 4.33 3.36
CA ALA A 20 19.52 5.56 2.59
C ALA A 20 19.79 5.27 1.10
N GLY A 21 20.51 4.18 0.82
CA GLY A 21 20.74 3.61 -0.52
C GLY A 21 19.45 3.21 -1.21
N ARG A 22 18.56 2.47 -0.52
CA ARG A 22 17.21 2.14 -0.99
C ARG A 22 16.42 3.39 -1.38
N PHE A 23 16.46 4.43 -0.54
CA PHE A 23 15.83 5.71 -0.83
C PHE A 23 16.41 6.38 -2.08
N ARG A 24 17.74 6.41 -2.23
CA ARG A 24 18.41 6.98 -3.40
C ARG A 24 18.04 6.23 -4.68
N LEU A 25 18.00 4.89 -4.62
CA LEU A 25 17.66 4.02 -5.73
C LEU A 25 16.20 4.21 -6.18
N ALA A 26 15.25 4.24 -5.24
CA ALA A 26 13.85 4.59 -5.54
C ALA A 26 13.72 5.97 -6.20
N ARG A 27 14.45 6.96 -5.67
CA ARG A 27 14.43 8.33 -6.22
C ARG A 27 14.98 8.40 -7.64
N GLU A 28 15.98 7.59 -7.97
CA GLU A 28 16.57 7.55 -9.31
C GLU A 28 15.53 7.18 -10.38
N PHE A 29 14.71 6.15 -10.14
CA PHE A 29 13.65 5.72 -11.04
C PHE A 29 12.69 6.85 -11.44
N TYR A 30 12.40 7.76 -10.52
CA TYR A 30 11.49 8.89 -10.75
C TYR A 30 12.15 10.12 -11.38
N ARG A 31 13.48 10.16 -11.55
CA ARG A 31 14.18 11.29 -12.18
C ARG A 31 13.86 11.43 -13.66
N THR A 32 13.53 10.32 -14.32
CA THR A 32 13.16 10.26 -15.73
C THR A 32 12.02 11.25 -16.05
N PRO A 33 12.12 12.04 -17.14
CA PRO A 33 11.06 12.94 -17.57
C PRO A 33 9.69 12.24 -17.64
N GLY A 34 8.63 12.93 -17.21
CA GLY A 34 7.28 12.37 -17.15
C GLY A 34 6.94 11.58 -15.87
N ARG A 35 7.95 11.11 -15.09
CA ARG A 35 7.71 10.32 -13.87
C ARG A 35 7.80 11.11 -12.56
N ARG A 36 8.46 12.28 -12.58
CA ARG A 36 8.71 13.09 -11.36
C ARG A 36 7.48 13.36 -10.50
N GLY A 37 6.31 13.55 -11.12
CA GLY A 37 5.06 13.78 -10.39
C GLY A 37 4.68 12.62 -9.47
N PHE A 38 4.96 11.38 -9.86
CA PHE A 38 4.56 10.16 -9.16
C PHE A 38 5.44 9.83 -7.95
N ALA A 39 6.58 10.51 -7.79
CA ALA A 39 7.56 10.22 -6.76
C ALA A 39 7.07 10.50 -5.33
N ARG A 40 6.18 11.49 -5.18
CA ARG A 40 5.91 12.10 -3.87
C ARG A 40 5.36 11.10 -2.86
N GLY A 41 4.36 10.31 -3.22
CA GLY A 41 3.72 9.34 -2.32
C GLY A 41 4.71 8.30 -1.84
N GLU A 42 5.29 7.55 -2.77
CA GLU A 42 6.24 6.47 -2.46
C GLU A 42 7.48 6.98 -1.71
N LEU A 43 8.11 8.08 -2.15
CA LEU A 43 9.30 8.59 -1.45
C LEU A 43 8.97 9.14 -0.07
N SER A 44 7.76 9.66 0.16
CA SER A 44 7.35 10.09 1.50
C SER A 44 7.15 8.88 2.42
N PHE A 45 6.54 7.80 1.90
CA PHE A 45 6.37 6.55 2.63
C PHE A 45 7.73 5.89 2.93
N LEU A 46 8.60 5.79 1.95
CA LEU A 46 9.95 5.23 2.10
C LEU A 46 10.80 6.03 3.09
N ARG A 47 10.65 7.36 3.11
CA ARG A 47 11.27 8.20 4.14
C ARG A 47 10.73 7.88 5.53
N TRP A 48 9.42 7.67 5.67
CA TRP A 48 8.83 7.26 6.93
C TRP A 48 9.34 5.87 7.36
N GLU A 49 9.45 4.90 6.46
CA GLU A 49 10.01 3.57 6.75
C GLU A 49 11.46 3.68 7.27
N PHE A 50 12.26 4.53 6.62
CA PHE A 50 13.63 4.84 7.04
C PHE A 50 13.67 5.50 8.43
N GLU A 51 12.93 6.58 8.64
CA GLU A 51 12.89 7.33 9.90
C GLU A 51 12.35 6.49 11.06
N ARG A 52 11.39 5.59 10.78
CA ARG A 52 10.84 4.65 11.76
C ARG A 52 11.82 3.55 12.14
N GLY A 53 12.79 3.25 11.28
CA GLY A 53 13.80 2.21 11.50
C GLY A 53 13.40 0.82 11.03
N VAL A 54 12.25 0.64 10.35
CA VAL A 54 11.85 -0.68 9.82
C VAL A 54 12.81 -1.20 8.74
N LEU A 55 13.55 -0.30 8.08
CA LEU A 55 14.56 -0.66 7.07
C LEU A 55 15.97 -0.87 7.65
N SER A 56 16.15 -0.79 8.97
CA SER A 56 17.44 -1.04 9.60
C SER A 56 17.89 -2.49 9.35
N PRO A 57 19.15 -2.75 8.93
CA PRO A 57 19.62 -4.12 8.74
C PRO A 57 19.76 -4.90 10.05
N VAL A 58 19.91 -4.21 11.17
CA VAL A 58 20.17 -4.83 12.49
C VAL A 58 18.91 -4.99 13.31
N ARG A 59 18.05 -3.97 13.33
CA ARG A 59 16.85 -3.94 14.19
C ARG A 59 15.55 -3.75 13.42
N GLY A 60 15.62 -3.67 12.09
CA GLY A 60 14.45 -3.44 11.25
C GLY A 60 13.63 -4.71 11.09
N SER A 61 12.48 -4.55 10.44
CA SER A 61 11.57 -5.63 10.15
C SER A 61 12.06 -6.40 8.93
N PRO A 62 12.26 -7.73 9.04
CA PRO A 62 12.54 -8.57 7.87
C PRO A 62 11.46 -8.43 6.80
N TRP A 63 10.19 -8.36 7.23
CA TRP A 63 9.05 -8.25 6.33
C TRP A 63 9.05 -6.93 5.53
N TRP A 64 9.16 -5.78 6.19
CA TRP A 64 9.17 -4.48 5.50
C TRP A 64 10.35 -4.37 4.53
N ARG A 65 11.52 -4.90 4.93
CA ARG A 65 12.70 -4.93 4.08
C ARG A 65 12.49 -5.78 2.82
N ALA A 66 11.85 -6.94 2.94
CA ALA A 66 11.60 -7.86 1.83
C ALA A 66 10.59 -7.29 0.82
N VAL A 67 9.45 -6.75 1.31
CA VAL A 67 8.45 -6.08 0.45
C VAL A 67 9.06 -4.87 -0.28
N ASN A 68 9.89 -4.08 0.42
CA ASN A 68 10.58 -2.95 -0.16
C ASN A 68 11.61 -3.37 -1.24
N GLU A 69 12.35 -4.45 -1.01
CA GLU A 69 13.26 -5.04 -2.01
C GLU A 69 12.50 -5.49 -3.26
N ARG A 70 11.36 -6.17 -3.08
CA ARG A 70 10.51 -6.59 -4.20
C ARG A 70 10.05 -5.41 -5.04
N LEU A 71 9.54 -4.37 -4.40
CA LEU A 71 9.11 -3.14 -5.08
C LEU A 71 10.26 -2.47 -5.84
N LEU A 72 11.46 -2.38 -5.24
CA LEU A 72 12.67 -1.84 -5.88
C LEU A 72 13.09 -2.67 -7.10
N ARG A 73 13.13 -4.00 -6.96
CA ARG A 73 13.52 -4.91 -8.04
C ARG A 73 12.61 -4.76 -9.25
N ASP A 74 11.29 -4.85 -9.04
CA ASP A 74 10.31 -4.84 -10.12
C ASP A 74 10.36 -3.53 -10.95
N LYS A 75 10.49 -2.38 -10.28
CA LYS A 75 10.58 -1.08 -10.98
C LYS A 75 11.89 -0.91 -11.76
N ILE A 76 13.00 -1.43 -11.22
CA ILE A 76 14.32 -1.35 -11.86
C ILE A 76 14.37 -2.28 -13.06
N GLU A 77 13.89 -3.52 -12.91
CA GLU A 77 13.83 -4.48 -14.01
C GLU A 77 13.02 -3.91 -15.19
N ALA A 78 11.85 -3.32 -14.92
CA ALA A 78 11.02 -2.71 -15.96
C ALA A 78 11.75 -1.56 -16.71
N ASP A 79 12.52 -0.74 -15.99
CA ASP A 79 13.29 0.35 -16.60
C ASP A 79 14.47 -0.16 -17.44
N LEU A 80 15.12 -1.25 -16.99
CA LEU A 80 16.21 -1.91 -17.69
C LEU A 80 15.73 -2.70 -18.93
N ALA A 81 14.56 -3.33 -18.84
CA ALA A 81 14.02 -4.16 -19.91
C ALA A 81 13.66 -3.36 -21.16
N ARG A 82 13.34 -2.07 -21.02
CA ARG A 82 12.96 -1.17 -22.13
C ARG A 82 11.93 -1.78 -23.09
N GLY A 83 11.04 -2.63 -22.55
CA GLY A 83 10.00 -3.31 -23.30
C GLY A 83 10.35 -4.70 -23.85
N GLY A 84 11.47 -5.30 -23.45
CA GLY A 84 11.79 -6.71 -23.66
C GLY A 84 11.01 -7.66 -22.74
N GLN A 85 11.40 -8.94 -22.75
CA GLN A 85 10.81 -9.95 -21.86
C GLN A 85 11.15 -9.66 -20.39
N VAL A 86 10.15 -9.80 -19.53
CA VAL A 86 10.23 -9.50 -18.09
C VAL A 86 9.89 -10.71 -17.23
N SER A 87 10.24 -10.66 -15.95
CA SER A 87 10.22 -11.80 -15.03
C SER A 87 8.87 -12.08 -14.38
N SER A 88 7.99 -11.08 -14.30
CA SER A 88 6.72 -11.21 -13.59
C SER A 88 5.66 -10.22 -14.06
N ARG A 89 4.41 -10.51 -13.69
CA ARG A 89 3.26 -9.63 -13.95
C ARG A 89 3.43 -8.22 -13.38
N ALA A 90 4.04 -8.09 -12.20
CA ALA A 90 4.30 -6.79 -11.61
C ALA A 90 5.28 -5.96 -12.47
N VAL A 91 6.31 -6.60 -13.04
CA VAL A 91 7.28 -5.94 -13.93
C VAL A 91 6.64 -5.54 -15.26
N GLU A 92 5.71 -6.34 -15.78
CA GLU A 92 4.90 -5.97 -16.96
C GLU A 92 4.09 -4.69 -16.70
N LEU A 93 3.41 -4.61 -15.55
CA LEU A 93 2.63 -3.43 -15.18
C LEU A 93 3.52 -2.20 -14.96
N TRP A 94 4.72 -2.38 -14.40
CA TRP A 94 5.73 -1.31 -14.34
C TRP A 94 6.18 -0.88 -15.73
N THR A 95 6.31 -1.80 -16.68
CA THR A 95 6.66 -1.49 -18.08
C THR A 95 5.56 -0.65 -18.74
N ASP A 96 4.29 -0.95 -18.48
CA ASP A 96 3.16 -0.14 -18.94
C ASP A 96 3.20 1.28 -18.35
N PHE A 97 3.48 1.42 -17.05
CA PHE A 97 3.69 2.73 -16.43
C PHE A 97 4.87 3.49 -17.04
N VAL A 98 6.00 2.81 -17.26
CA VAL A 98 7.22 3.38 -17.86
C VAL A 98 6.94 3.93 -19.26
N ARG A 99 6.15 3.21 -20.07
CA ARG A 99 5.77 3.62 -21.43
C ARG A 99 4.71 4.73 -21.44
N GLY A 100 3.73 4.66 -20.53
CA GLY A 100 2.61 5.60 -20.45
C GLY A 100 2.27 5.98 -19.00
N PRO A 101 3.02 6.92 -18.38
CA PRO A 101 2.80 7.27 -16.98
C PRO A 101 1.43 7.92 -16.75
N THR A 102 0.56 7.22 -16.02
CA THR A 102 -0.72 7.74 -15.54
C THR A 102 -0.92 7.32 -14.07
N PRO A 103 -1.80 8.00 -13.31
CA PRO A 103 -2.16 7.56 -11.96
C PRO A 103 -2.62 6.10 -11.89
N VAL A 104 -3.39 5.63 -12.88
CA VAL A 104 -3.89 4.25 -12.92
C VAL A 104 -2.75 3.27 -13.17
N THR A 105 -1.91 3.51 -14.20
CA THR A 105 -0.79 2.62 -14.50
C THR A 105 0.22 2.58 -13.36
N TRP A 106 0.43 3.69 -12.65
CA TRP A 106 1.27 3.74 -11.46
C TRP A 106 0.74 2.87 -10.31
N TYR A 107 -0.53 3.03 -9.93
CA TYR A 107 -1.10 2.22 -8.83
C TYR A 107 -1.16 0.74 -9.17
N ARG A 108 -1.46 0.37 -10.41
CA ARG A 108 -1.45 -1.03 -10.84
C ARG A 108 -0.07 -1.64 -10.68
N ALA A 109 0.96 -0.97 -11.17
CA ALA A 109 2.34 -1.44 -11.06
C ALA A 109 2.82 -1.50 -9.60
N HIS A 110 2.66 -0.40 -8.86
CA HIS A 110 3.07 -0.30 -7.46
C HIS A 110 2.37 -1.35 -6.59
N ASN A 111 1.03 -1.43 -6.66
CA ASN A 111 0.30 -2.34 -5.80
C ASN A 111 0.48 -3.80 -6.23
N ALA A 112 0.77 -4.11 -7.50
CA ALA A 112 1.13 -5.46 -7.90
C ALA A 112 2.44 -5.92 -7.24
N SER A 113 3.48 -5.07 -7.22
CA SER A 113 4.73 -5.38 -6.51
C SER A 113 4.54 -5.52 -5.01
N VAL A 114 3.76 -4.62 -4.39
CA VAL A 114 3.45 -4.68 -2.96
C VAL A 114 2.70 -5.98 -2.63
N VAL A 115 1.61 -6.28 -3.34
CA VAL A 115 0.80 -7.49 -3.11
C VAL A 115 1.61 -8.75 -3.36
N ALA A 116 2.44 -8.79 -4.41
CA ALA A 116 3.33 -9.91 -4.64
C ALA A 116 4.32 -10.10 -3.47
N GLY A 117 4.88 -9.01 -2.94
CA GLY A 117 5.74 -9.05 -1.75
C GLY A 117 4.99 -9.49 -0.49
N TYR A 118 3.73 -9.09 -0.30
CA TYR A 118 2.90 -9.59 0.79
C TYR A 118 2.73 -11.12 0.68
N LEU A 119 2.29 -11.61 -0.47
CA LEU A 119 2.00 -13.03 -0.65
C LEU A 119 3.27 -13.90 -0.62
N GLU A 120 4.42 -13.38 -1.05
CA GLU A 120 5.70 -14.10 -1.03
C GLU A 120 6.33 -14.20 0.37
N HIS A 121 6.00 -13.27 1.27
CA HIS A 121 6.65 -13.13 2.58
C HIS A 121 5.66 -13.18 3.75
N GLU A 122 4.57 -13.92 3.59
CA GLU A 122 3.55 -14.08 4.64
C GLU A 122 4.14 -14.63 5.94
N GLU A 123 5.09 -15.57 5.85
CA GLU A 123 5.79 -16.13 7.00
C GLU A 123 6.57 -15.06 7.79
N LEU A 124 7.18 -14.08 7.12
CA LEU A 124 7.87 -12.98 7.82
C LEU A 124 6.87 -12.07 8.55
N ALA A 125 5.62 -11.98 8.07
CA ALA A 125 4.57 -11.25 8.77
C ALA A 125 4.07 -12.00 10.01
N HIS A 126 4.14 -13.33 10.05
CA HIS A 126 3.75 -14.13 11.22
C HIS A 126 4.61 -13.81 12.44
N ASP A 127 5.90 -13.55 12.21
CA ASP A 127 6.88 -13.22 13.24
C ASP A 127 6.77 -11.78 13.75
N GLU A 128 6.00 -10.92 13.06
CA GLU A 128 5.77 -9.55 13.48
C GLU A 128 4.84 -9.48 14.69
N THR A 129 4.94 -8.40 15.47
CA THR A 129 4.02 -8.20 16.61
C THR A 129 2.56 -8.02 16.12
N PRO A 130 1.54 -8.32 16.94
CA PRO A 130 0.14 -8.09 16.56
C PRO A 130 -0.15 -6.65 16.12
N LEU A 131 0.50 -5.68 16.77
CA LEU A 131 0.41 -4.28 16.38
C LEU A 131 1.04 -4.03 15.01
N GLU A 132 2.20 -4.59 14.73
CA GLU A 132 2.84 -4.44 13.42
C GLU A 132 2.02 -5.10 12.31
N ARG A 133 1.46 -6.29 12.53
CA ARG A 133 0.51 -6.91 11.59
C ARG A 133 -0.72 -6.04 11.33
N PHE A 134 -1.26 -5.38 12.36
CA PHE A 134 -2.34 -4.41 12.17
C PHE A 134 -1.90 -3.26 11.24
N MET A 135 -0.71 -2.71 11.45
CA MET A 135 -0.15 -1.64 10.60
C MET A 135 0.06 -2.07 9.15
N ILE A 136 0.57 -3.29 8.94
CA ILE A 136 0.74 -3.90 7.63
C ILE A 136 -0.60 -4.00 6.90
N ASN A 137 -1.64 -4.48 7.60
CA ASN A 137 -2.99 -4.59 7.05
C ASN A 137 -3.59 -3.20 6.72
N VAL A 138 -3.50 -2.22 7.63
CA VAL A 138 -3.97 -0.84 7.38
C VAL A 138 -3.28 -0.23 6.16
N THR A 139 -1.96 -0.43 6.05
CA THR A 139 -1.16 0.09 4.93
C THR A 139 -1.66 -0.47 3.61
N LEU A 140 -1.88 -1.79 3.52
CA LEU A 140 -2.41 -2.41 2.30
C LEU A 140 -3.80 -1.88 1.96
N VAL A 141 -4.71 -1.89 2.94
CA VAL A 141 -6.09 -1.42 2.76
C VAL A 141 -6.14 0.00 2.20
N ARG A 142 -5.32 0.91 2.75
CA ARG A 142 -5.24 2.30 2.29
C ARG A 142 -4.59 2.42 0.91
N ALA A 143 -3.56 1.63 0.61
CA ALA A 143 -2.93 1.60 -0.72
C ALA A 143 -3.91 1.11 -1.80
N LEU A 144 -4.70 0.07 -1.51
CA LEU A 144 -5.75 -0.41 -2.41
C LEU A 144 -6.87 0.62 -2.56
N TYR A 145 -7.28 1.28 -1.47
CA TYR A 145 -8.30 2.31 -1.52
C TYR A 145 -7.88 3.52 -2.36
N ALA A 146 -6.62 3.96 -2.24
CA ALA A 146 -6.08 5.04 -3.05
C ALA A 146 -6.04 4.69 -4.54
N HIS A 147 -5.73 3.44 -4.87
CA HIS A 147 -5.87 2.90 -6.23
C HIS A 147 -7.32 2.97 -6.71
N ALA A 148 -8.28 2.50 -5.93
CA ALA A 148 -9.70 2.55 -6.29
C ALA A 148 -10.22 3.98 -6.46
N LEU A 149 -9.77 4.96 -5.67
CA LEU A 149 -10.14 6.37 -5.86
C LEU A 149 -9.83 6.86 -7.28
N VAL A 150 -8.73 6.40 -7.86
CA VAL A 150 -8.26 6.83 -9.18
C VAL A 150 -8.87 6.02 -10.31
N ALA A 151 -8.95 4.70 -10.13
CA ALA A 151 -9.29 3.73 -11.17
C ALA A 151 -10.76 3.30 -11.15
N GLU A 152 -11.41 3.27 -9.97
CA GLU A 152 -12.81 2.90 -9.79
C GLU A 152 -13.51 3.85 -8.77
N PRO A 153 -13.61 5.15 -9.08
CA PRO A 153 -14.04 6.17 -8.12
C PRO A 153 -15.46 5.97 -7.57
N ARG A 154 -16.34 5.29 -8.33
CA ARG A 154 -17.71 4.96 -7.90
C ARG A 154 -17.73 3.90 -6.81
N LEU A 155 -16.82 2.93 -6.86
CA LEU A 155 -16.59 2.01 -5.75
C LEU A 155 -16.05 2.78 -4.52
N ALA A 156 -15.02 3.60 -4.73
CA ALA A 156 -14.30 4.23 -3.62
C ALA A 156 -15.10 5.30 -2.88
N ALA A 157 -15.88 6.12 -3.60
CA ALA A 157 -16.59 7.27 -3.01
C ALA A 157 -18.02 7.46 -3.54
N GLY A 158 -18.61 6.45 -4.19
CA GLY A 158 -20.01 6.48 -4.61
C GLY A 158 -20.29 7.63 -5.58
N ARG A 159 -21.35 8.39 -5.27
CA ARG A 159 -21.75 9.56 -6.07
C ARG A 159 -20.71 10.68 -6.07
N LEU A 160 -19.88 10.75 -5.04
CA LEU A 160 -18.79 11.74 -4.92
C LEU A 160 -17.53 11.33 -5.70
N GLY A 161 -17.52 10.14 -6.31
CA GLY A 161 -16.36 9.54 -6.96
C GLY A 161 -15.60 10.46 -7.92
N ARG A 162 -16.30 11.18 -8.81
CA ARG A 162 -15.64 12.05 -9.79
C ARG A 162 -14.80 13.15 -9.14
N ALA A 163 -15.32 13.77 -8.09
CA ALA A 163 -14.60 14.80 -7.33
C ALA A 163 -13.50 14.18 -6.45
N ALA A 164 -13.78 13.02 -5.86
CA ALA A 164 -12.84 12.31 -4.98
C ALA A 164 -11.62 11.75 -5.72
N ARG A 165 -11.67 11.57 -7.04
CA ARG A 165 -10.57 11.04 -7.85
C ARG A 165 -9.24 11.76 -7.62
N HIS A 166 -9.28 13.09 -7.47
CA HIS A 166 -8.08 13.89 -7.24
C HIS A 166 -7.41 13.62 -5.90
N LEU A 167 -8.16 13.11 -4.91
CA LEU A 167 -7.61 12.76 -3.59
C LEU A 167 -6.62 11.60 -3.69
N GLY A 168 -6.88 10.63 -4.58
CA GLY A 168 -6.03 9.47 -4.80
C GLY A 168 -4.89 9.71 -5.80
N ASP A 169 -4.86 10.80 -6.57
CA ASP A 169 -3.86 10.99 -7.61
C ASP A 169 -2.44 11.15 -7.02
N PRO A 170 -1.49 10.26 -7.34
CA PRO A 170 -0.15 10.22 -6.73
C PRO A 170 0.70 11.43 -7.10
N ARG A 171 0.29 12.21 -8.10
CA ARG A 171 0.96 13.45 -8.50
C ARG A 171 0.71 14.59 -7.51
N TYR A 172 -0.38 14.48 -6.74
CA TYR A 172 -0.73 15.45 -5.71
C TYR A 172 -0.29 14.95 -4.33
N GLY A 173 0.02 15.90 -3.43
CA GLY A 173 0.44 15.57 -2.06
C GLY A 173 -0.65 15.00 -1.16
N THR A 174 -1.86 14.80 -1.70
CA THR A 174 -3.03 14.30 -0.98
C THR A 174 -2.89 12.84 -0.57
N VAL A 175 -2.12 12.03 -1.31
CA VAL A 175 -1.77 10.65 -0.90
C VAL A 175 -1.03 10.64 0.43
N GLY A 176 -0.26 11.68 0.74
CA GLY A 176 0.38 11.88 2.03
C GLY A 176 -0.59 12.09 3.20
N LEU A 177 -1.85 12.49 2.95
CA LEU A 177 -2.90 12.52 3.99
C LEU A 177 -3.41 11.10 4.31
N PHE A 178 -3.59 10.25 3.30
CA PHE A 178 -3.99 8.84 3.48
C PHE A 178 -2.89 8.02 4.18
N LEU A 179 -1.64 8.30 3.81
CA LEU A 179 -0.44 7.68 4.37
C LEU A 179 0.17 8.51 5.51
N SER A 180 -0.58 9.41 6.16
CA SER A 180 -0.09 10.15 7.34
C SER A 180 0.00 9.24 8.57
N LEU A 181 0.67 8.11 8.38
CA LEU A 181 1.04 7.12 9.38
C LEU A 181 1.83 7.77 10.53
N ARG A 182 2.57 8.85 10.23
CA ARG A 182 3.40 9.59 11.18
C ARG A 182 2.63 10.25 12.33
N ARG A 183 1.29 10.31 12.32
CA ARG A 183 0.51 10.77 13.50
C ARG A 183 -0.29 9.66 14.18
N VAL A 184 -0.37 8.49 13.57
CA VAL A 184 -1.23 7.37 14.00
C VAL A 184 -0.40 6.19 14.50
N PHE A 185 0.83 6.05 14.03
CA PHE A 185 1.69 4.91 14.33
C PHE A 185 2.92 5.29 15.16
N PRO A 186 3.45 4.35 15.95
CA PRO A 186 4.69 4.55 16.70
C PRO A 186 5.83 5.01 15.79
N GLN A 187 6.57 6.02 16.25
CA GLN A 187 7.66 6.63 15.47
C GLN A 187 8.90 5.74 15.35
N HIS A 188 8.97 4.64 16.09
CA HIS A 188 10.15 3.78 16.14
C HIS A 188 9.76 2.31 16.06
N TYR A 189 10.65 1.52 15.45
CA TYR A 189 10.61 0.07 15.39
C TYR A 189 11.84 -0.54 16.11
N PRO A 190 11.69 -1.67 16.83
CA PRO A 190 10.43 -2.36 17.12
C PRO A 190 9.58 -1.55 18.11
N VAL A 191 8.26 -1.77 18.09
CA VAL A 191 7.38 -1.13 19.06
C VAL A 191 7.56 -1.83 20.42
N VAL A 192 8.09 -1.11 21.40
CA VAL A 192 8.29 -1.64 22.76
C VAL A 192 7.19 -1.11 23.69
N GLY A 193 6.45 -2.02 24.35
CA GLY A 193 5.57 -1.67 25.47
C GLY A 193 4.24 -0.97 25.14
N GLY A 194 3.71 -1.10 23.92
CA GLY A 194 2.41 -0.56 23.53
C GLY A 194 1.34 -1.63 23.34
N SER A 195 0.10 -1.35 23.75
CA SER A 195 -1.07 -2.18 23.38
C SER A 195 -1.79 -1.59 22.17
N LEU A 196 -2.31 -2.46 21.30
CA LEU A 196 -3.13 -2.06 20.15
C LEU A 196 -4.34 -1.21 20.60
N ALA A 197 -5.00 -1.62 21.67
CA ALA A 197 -6.10 -0.88 22.29
C ALA A 197 -5.73 0.57 22.66
N ARG A 198 -4.53 0.82 23.19
CA ARG A 198 -4.07 2.17 23.56
C ARG A 198 -3.81 3.04 22.33
N LEU A 199 -3.17 2.49 21.30
CA LEU A 199 -2.92 3.21 20.05
C LEU A 199 -4.22 3.58 19.34
N LEU A 200 -5.19 2.66 19.32
CA LEU A 200 -6.51 2.96 18.81
C LEU A 200 -7.16 4.08 19.64
N ALA A 201 -7.14 4.02 20.98
CA ALA A 201 -7.73 5.06 21.82
C ALA A 201 -7.12 6.45 21.60
N GLU A 202 -5.83 6.50 21.28
CA GLU A 202 -5.10 7.73 20.94
C GLU A 202 -5.29 8.15 19.45
N GLU A 203 -5.85 7.29 18.61
CA GLU A 203 -6.11 7.58 17.20
C GLU A 203 -7.19 8.65 17.04
N GLY A 204 -6.83 9.72 16.32
CA GLY A 204 -7.73 10.83 16.02
C GLY A 204 -8.99 10.41 15.23
N SER A 205 -10.01 11.25 15.31
CA SER A 205 -11.33 10.97 14.70
C SER A 205 -11.32 10.87 13.17
N LEU A 206 -10.36 11.51 12.48
CA LEU A 206 -10.29 11.55 11.02
C LEU A 206 -9.77 10.24 10.38
N PRO A 207 -8.61 9.68 10.78
CA PRO A 207 -8.19 8.34 10.34
C PRO A 207 -9.25 7.27 10.59
N ARG A 208 -9.88 7.28 11.78
CA ARG A 208 -10.98 6.37 12.10
C ARG A 208 -12.19 6.57 11.19
N LEU A 209 -12.57 7.81 10.90
CA LEU A 209 -13.69 8.09 9.99
C LEU A 209 -13.41 7.55 8.58
N LEU A 210 -12.18 7.68 8.09
CA LEU A 210 -11.78 7.14 6.79
C LEU A 210 -11.81 5.60 6.81
N ASP A 211 -11.06 4.97 7.70
CA ASP A 211 -10.89 3.52 7.69
C ASP A 211 -12.21 2.80 7.99
N PHE A 212 -12.90 3.18 9.08
CA PHE A 212 -14.12 2.50 9.51
C PHE A 212 -15.39 3.05 8.87
N GLY A 213 -15.42 4.35 8.54
CA GLY A 213 -16.60 4.98 7.94
C GLY A 213 -16.66 4.87 6.42
N VAL A 214 -15.50 4.80 5.76
CA VAL A 214 -15.43 4.76 4.29
C VAL A 214 -14.88 3.42 3.81
N ILE A 215 -13.68 3.00 4.21
CA ILE A 215 -12.98 1.89 3.56
C ILE A 215 -13.52 0.50 3.97
N LEU A 216 -13.59 0.19 5.26
CA LEU A 216 -14.06 -1.13 5.73
C LEU A 216 -15.45 -1.51 5.22
N PRO A 217 -16.44 -0.60 5.14
CA PRO A 217 -17.76 -0.90 4.56
C PRO A 217 -17.77 -1.46 3.13
N ARG A 218 -16.67 -1.38 2.39
CA ARG A 218 -16.54 -1.87 1.01
C ARG A 218 -15.30 -2.73 0.82
N LEU A 219 -14.77 -3.30 1.91
CA LEU A 219 -13.50 -4.02 1.91
C LEU A 219 -13.47 -5.15 0.88
N GLU A 220 -14.48 -6.02 0.86
CA GLU A 220 -14.57 -7.12 -0.10
C GLU A 220 -14.61 -6.64 -1.55
N GLN A 221 -15.37 -5.58 -1.83
CA GLN A 221 -15.48 -5.02 -3.18
C GLN A 221 -14.17 -4.36 -3.60
N LEU A 222 -13.46 -3.72 -2.66
CA LEU A 222 -12.15 -3.13 -2.88
C LEU A 222 -11.11 -4.20 -3.22
N TYR A 223 -11.10 -5.30 -2.47
CA TYR A 223 -10.18 -6.42 -2.72
C TYR A 223 -10.55 -7.17 -3.99
N GLY A 224 -11.83 -7.34 -4.31
CA GLY A 224 -12.27 -7.89 -5.59
C GLY A 224 -11.92 -7.02 -6.79
N PHE A 225 -11.95 -5.68 -6.64
CA PHE A 225 -11.41 -4.76 -7.64
C PHE A 225 -9.90 -4.92 -7.78
N ALA A 226 -9.16 -4.96 -6.67
CA ALA A 226 -7.71 -5.11 -6.67
C ALA A 226 -7.28 -6.42 -7.33
N ALA A 227 -7.93 -7.54 -6.99
CA ALA A 227 -7.68 -8.86 -7.58
C ALA A 227 -7.74 -8.82 -9.10
N LYS A 228 -8.80 -8.21 -9.66
CA LYS A 228 -8.97 -8.06 -11.11
C LYS A 228 -7.97 -7.09 -11.74
N SER A 229 -7.70 -5.97 -11.07
CA SER A 229 -6.84 -4.91 -11.60
C SER A 229 -5.37 -5.33 -11.64
N LEU A 230 -4.94 -6.12 -10.65
CA LEU A 230 -3.57 -6.61 -10.47
C LEU A 230 -3.34 -8.00 -11.08
N ASP A 231 -4.41 -8.71 -11.45
CA ASP A 231 -4.37 -10.11 -11.89
C ASP A 231 -3.81 -11.05 -10.81
N GLU A 232 -4.29 -10.87 -9.57
CA GLU A 232 -3.85 -11.64 -8.40
C GLU A 232 -5.07 -11.99 -7.53
N PRO A 233 -5.73 -13.15 -7.77
CA PRO A 233 -6.95 -13.52 -7.07
C PRO A 233 -6.73 -13.80 -5.58
N ARG A 234 -5.54 -14.26 -5.16
CA ARG A 234 -5.26 -14.62 -3.76
C ARG A 234 -5.39 -13.44 -2.80
N ILE A 235 -5.33 -12.20 -3.30
CA ILE A 235 -5.54 -11.03 -2.45
C ILE A 235 -6.89 -11.08 -1.73
N THR A 236 -7.94 -11.64 -2.33
CA THR A 236 -9.27 -11.72 -1.69
C THR A 236 -9.31 -12.64 -0.48
N GLU A 237 -8.35 -13.56 -0.37
CA GLU A 237 -8.21 -14.48 0.76
C GLU A 237 -7.63 -13.78 2.00
N LEU A 238 -7.10 -12.56 1.84
CA LEU A 238 -6.59 -11.72 2.94
C LEU A 238 -7.70 -11.01 3.73
N ILE A 239 -8.95 -11.44 3.54
CA ILE A 239 -10.12 -11.01 4.29
C ILE A 239 -10.74 -12.24 4.95
N THR A 240 -11.00 -12.16 6.24
CA THR A 240 -11.77 -13.15 6.99
C THR A 240 -12.87 -12.42 7.72
N ASP A 241 -14.13 -12.85 7.59
CA ASP A 241 -15.29 -12.23 8.27
C ASP A 241 -15.40 -10.70 8.09
N GLY A 242 -15.04 -10.19 6.91
CA GLY A 242 -15.10 -8.76 6.58
C GLY A 242 -14.01 -7.90 7.23
N ILE A 243 -12.97 -8.52 7.81
CA ILE A 243 -11.80 -7.84 8.38
C ILE A 243 -10.50 -8.29 7.69
N PRO A 244 -9.49 -7.42 7.55
CA PRO A 244 -8.18 -7.81 7.02
C PRO A 244 -7.50 -8.84 7.93
N SER A 245 -6.93 -9.89 7.34
CA SER A 245 -6.37 -11.04 8.06
C SER A 245 -4.99 -11.48 7.56
N TYR A 246 -4.28 -10.62 6.82
CA TYR A 246 -2.95 -10.95 6.30
C TYR A 246 -1.96 -11.24 7.44
N GLY A 247 -1.25 -12.37 7.32
CA GLY A 247 -0.22 -12.83 8.24
C GLY A 247 -0.73 -13.41 9.57
N GLN A 248 -2.04 -13.48 9.78
CA GLN A 248 -2.78 -14.23 10.82
C GLN A 248 -4.13 -13.53 11.06
N ALA A 249 -5.11 -14.31 11.53
CA ALA A 249 -6.36 -13.75 12.03
C ALA A 249 -6.09 -12.66 13.11
N PRO A 250 -6.80 -11.51 13.07
CA PRO A 250 -6.61 -10.45 14.05
C PRO A 250 -6.83 -10.95 15.48
N VAL A 251 -5.83 -10.74 16.34
CA VAL A 251 -5.90 -11.11 17.78
C VAL A 251 -7.02 -10.34 18.50
N GLU A 252 -7.26 -9.10 18.09
CA GLU A 252 -8.35 -8.26 18.58
C GLU A 252 -9.25 -7.83 17.40
N PRO A 253 -10.27 -8.63 17.02
CA PRO A 253 -11.20 -8.25 15.94
C PRO A 253 -11.91 -6.92 16.21
N SER A 254 -12.07 -6.55 17.49
CA SER A 254 -12.61 -5.25 17.92
C SER A 254 -11.78 -4.05 17.43
N ALA A 255 -10.49 -4.25 17.11
CA ALA A 255 -9.66 -3.23 16.47
C ALA A 255 -10.18 -2.83 15.09
N TRP A 256 -10.93 -3.71 14.43
CA TRP A 256 -11.50 -3.52 13.11
C TRP A 256 -13.00 -3.18 13.13
N THR A 257 -13.62 -3.05 14.31
CA THR A 257 -15.05 -2.76 14.43
C THR A 257 -15.35 -1.46 15.17
N VAL A 258 -16.47 -0.82 14.80
CA VAL A 258 -17.00 0.34 15.51
C VAL A 258 -18.38 -0.02 16.06
N ASN A 259 -18.44 -0.32 17.35
CA ASN A 259 -19.66 -0.75 18.03
C ASN A 259 -20.77 0.32 18.02
N ARG A 260 -20.40 1.60 18.01
CA ARG A 260 -21.35 2.73 17.99
C ARG A 260 -20.87 3.83 17.03
N PRO A 261 -21.22 3.76 15.73
CA PRO A 261 -20.79 4.77 14.78
C PRO A 261 -21.44 6.12 15.09
N SER A 262 -20.64 7.18 15.07
CA SER A 262 -21.14 8.55 15.24
C SER A 262 -22.13 8.93 14.13
N LEU A 263 -22.92 10.00 14.33
CA LEU A 263 -23.81 10.50 13.27
C LEU A 263 -23.02 10.88 12.01
N THR A 264 -21.88 11.57 12.17
CA THR A 264 -20.98 11.91 11.06
C THR A 264 -20.51 10.69 10.29
N MET A 265 -20.13 9.61 10.99
CA MET A 265 -19.70 8.37 10.35
C MET A 265 -20.82 7.72 9.54
N ARG A 266 -22.04 7.70 10.07
CA ARG A 266 -23.22 7.18 9.34
C ARG A 266 -23.53 8.01 8.09
N LEU A 267 -23.47 9.34 8.20
CA LEU A 267 -23.71 10.24 7.07
C LEU A 267 -22.65 10.07 5.98
N VAL A 268 -21.37 10.01 6.34
CA VAL A 268 -20.26 9.79 5.40
C VAL A 268 -20.38 8.42 4.73
N ARG A 269 -20.70 7.36 5.49
CA ARG A 269 -20.92 6.02 4.94
C ARG A 269 -22.05 6.02 3.90
N GLN A 270 -23.13 6.71 4.19
CA GLN A 270 -24.27 6.82 3.26
C GLN A 270 -23.92 7.64 2.02
N ALA A 271 -23.25 8.79 2.19
CA ALA A 271 -22.87 9.69 1.10
C ALA A 271 -21.84 9.05 0.14
N THR A 272 -20.95 8.21 0.67
CA THR A 272 -19.92 7.52 -0.09
C THR A 272 -20.32 6.13 -0.56
N LYS A 273 -21.52 5.63 -0.24
CA LYS A 273 -21.94 4.25 -0.54
C LYS A 273 -21.62 3.86 -1.99
N PRO A 274 -20.98 2.70 -2.25
CA PRO A 274 -20.68 2.25 -3.60
C PRO A 274 -21.95 2.24 -4.45
N VAL A 275 -21.85 2.77 -5.66
CA VAL A 275 -22.93 2.73 -6.64
C VAL A 275 -22.58 1.59 -7.59
N ALA A 276 -23.42 0.57 -7.67
CA ALA A 276 -23.27 -0.47 -8.67
C ALA A 276 -23.33 0.19 -10.05
N ASP A 277 -22.41 -0.17 -10.94
CA ASP A 277 -22.57 0.17 -12.35
C ASP A 277 -23.84 -0.53 -12.84
N SER A 278 -24.87 0.25 -13.17
CA SER A 278 -25.96 -0.22 -14.02
C SER A 278 -25.35 -0.49 -15.39
N ARG A 279 -24.88 -1.72 -15.61
CA ARG A 279 -24.66 -2.27 -16.95
C ARG A 279 -25.90 -3.03 -17.35
#